data_AF-I0I400-F1
#
_entry.id   AF-I0I400-F1
#
_cell.length_a   1.000
_cell.length_b   1.000
_cell.length_c   1.000
_cell.angle_alpha   90.00
_cell.angle_beta   90.00
_cell.angle_gamma   90.00
#
_symmetry.space_group_name_H-M   'P 1'
#
loop_
_entity.id
_entity.type
_entity.pdbx_description
1 polymer ?
#
loop_
_entity_poly.entity_id
_entity_poly.type
_entity_poly.pdbx_seq_one_letter_code
_entity_poly.pdbx_strand_id
1 'polypeptide(L)' 'MNHPTETPQPPAHLSAAYAERAYRRNYRTVMVRFWREHDNAPWRATAIDSNGGAPTHYASVNELFASLWTMLNELNET' A
#
# COMPACT_ATOMS: atom_id res chain seq x y z
N MET A 1 -22.23 45.67 -6.86
CA MET A 1 -22.77 44.50 -6.15
C MET A 1 -21.70 43.42 -6.21
N ASN A 2 -21.00 43.17 -5.10
CA ASN A 2 -19.97 42.14 -5.00
C ASN A 2 -20.65 40.86 -4.48
N HIS A 3 -20.77 39.83 -5.32
CA HIS A 3 -21.13 38.50 -4.84
C HIS A 3 -19.87 37.88 -4.22
N PRO A 4 -19.88 37.48 -2.93
CA PRO A 4 -18.80 36.70 -2.38
C PRO A 4 -18.78 35.35 -3.10
N THR A 5 -17.66 35.04 -3.73
CA THR A 5 -17.38 33.75 -4.34
C THR A 5 -17.39 32.71 -3.22
N GLU A 6 -18.49 31.98 -3.05
CA GLU A 6 -18.52 30.76 -2.23
C GLU A 6 -17.47 29.81 -2.81
N THR A 7 -16.35 29.65 -2.11
CA THR A 7 -15.44 28.54 -2.35
C THR A 7 -16.25 27.26 -2.20
N PRO A 8 -16.31 26.38 -3.22
CA PRO A 8 -17.07 25.15 -3.12
C PRO A 8 -16.47 24.31 -1.99
N GLN A 9 -17.16 24.26 -0.87
CA GLN A 9 -16.77 23.42 0.25
C GLN A 9 -17.07 21.98 -0.18
N PRO A 10 -16.06 21.10 -0.24
CA PRO A 10 -16.27 19.74 -0.73
C PRO A 10 -17.33 19.05 0.14
N PRO A 11 -18.20 18.21 -0.46
CA PRO A 11 -19.31 17.58 0.25
C PRO A 11 -18.85 16.83 1.51
N ALA A 12 -19.58 16.98 2.61
CA ALA A 12 -19.24 16.40 3.92
C ALA A 12 -19.10 14.86 3.94
N HIS A 13 -19.49 14.15 2.89
CA HIS A 13 -19.28 12.70 2.73
C HIS A 13 -17.90 12.35 2.16
N LEU A 14 -17.14 13.32 1.64
CA LEU A 14 -15.68 13.25 1.48
C LEU A 14 -14.99 13.65 2.80
N SER A 15 -15.56 13.23 3.92
CA SER A 15 -15.05 13.54 5.26
C SER A 15 -13.67 12.95 5.47
N ALA A 16 -12.98 13.50 6.47
CA ALA A 16 -11.79 12.88 7.05
C ALA A 16 -11.98 11.38 7.32
N ALA A 17 -13.19 10.90 7.63
CA ALA A 17 -13.47 9.48 7.83
C ALA A 17 -13.44 8.65 6.54
N TYR A 18 -13.84 9.19 5.37
CA TYR A 18 -13.65 8.50 4.09
C TYR A 18 -12.18 8.50 3.68
N ALA A 19 -11.50 9.64 3.83
CA ALA A 19 -10.06 9.75 3.60
C ALA A 19 -9.29 8.80 4.52
N GLU A 20 -9.67 8.69 5.78
CA GLU A 20 -9.06 7.83 6.78
C GLU A 20 -9.41 6.35 6.56
N ARG A 21 -10.61 6.03 6.07
CA ARG A 21 -10.98 4.64 5.70
C ARG A 21 -10.25 4.19 4.43
N ALA A 22 -10.11 5.07 3.44
CA ALA A 22 -9.28 4.85 2.25
C ALA A 22 -7.80 4.74 2.62
N TYR A 23 -7.30 5.62 3.49
CA TYR A 23 -5.95 5.61 4.04
C TYR A 23 -5.66 4.30 4.80
N ARG A 24 -6.51 3.90 5.77
CA ARG A 24 -6.39 2.62 6.50
C ARG A 24 -6.48 1.40 5.58
N ARG A 25 -7.28 1.46 4.52
CA ARG A 25 -7.39 0.39 3.52
C ARG A 25 -6.16 0.34 2.61
N ASN A 26 -5.56 1.49 2.31
CA ASN A 26 -4.31 1.59 1.55
C ASN A 26 -3.07 1.22 2.39
N TYR A 27 -3.12 1.34 3.73
CA TYR A 27 -2.06 0.87 4.63
C TYR A 27 -1.85 -0.65 4.61
N ARG A 28 -2.79 -1.42 4.06
CA ARG A 28 -2.70 -2.89 3.93
C ARG A 28 -2.32 -3.35 2.54
N THR A 29 -2.15 -2.44 1.60
CA THR A 29 -1.82 -2.78 0.23
C THR A 29 -0.33 -2.64 0.03
N VAL A 30 0.36 -3.76 -0.19
CA VAL A 30 1.78 -3.76 -0.53
C VAL A 30 1.91 -3.90 -2.05
N MET A 31 2.67 -3.00 -2.67
CA MET A 31 3.03 -3.15 -4.08
C MET A 31 4.19 -4.13 -4.20
N VAL A 32 4.03 -5.12 -5.08
CA VAL A 32 5.05 -6.15 -5.31
C VAL A 32 5.37 -6.22 -6.80
N ARG A 33 6.66 -6.24 -7.13
CA ARG A 33 7.15 -6.57 -8.47
C ARG A 33 7.69 -8.00 -8.49
N PHE A 34 7.09 -8.84 -9.31
CA PHE A 34 7.63 -10.16 -9.64
C PHE A 34 8.58 -10.07 -10.82
N TRP A 35 9.71 -10.74 -10.74
CA TRP A 35 10.71 -10.74 -11.80
C TRP A 35 11.56 -12.02 -11.77
N ARG A 36 12.23 -12.28 -12.88
CA ARG A 36 13.25 -13.32 -13.04
C ARG A 36 14.31 -12.82 -14.02
N GLU A 37 15.54 -13.30 -13.89
CA GLU A 37 16.65 -12.85 -14.74
C GLU A 37 16.52 -13.37 -16.18
N HIS A 38 16.06 -14.61 -16.32
CA HIS A 38 15.84 -15.31 -17.58
C HIS A 38 14.74 -16.37 -17.37
N ASP A 39 14.25 -16.99 -18.45
CA ASP A 39 13.04 -17.82 -18.38
C ASP A 39 13.16 -19.08 -17.51
N ASN A 40 14.37 -19.60 -17.34
CA ASN A 40 14.66 -20.77 -16.51
C ASN A 40 15.04 -20.41 -15.06
N ALA A 41 15.17 -19.13 -14.72
CA ALA A 41 15.48 -18.70 -13.36
C ALA A 41 14.22 -18.77 -12.47
N PRO A 42 14.38 -19.03 -11.16
CA PRO A 42 13.27 -18.96 -10.22
C PRO A 42 12.71 -17.54 -10.13
N TRP A 43 11.39 -17.45 -9.89
CA TRP A 43 10.73 -16.16 -9.66
C TRP A 43 11.17 -15.54 -8.34
N ARG A 44 11.51 -14.26 -8.41
CA ARG A 44 11.86 -13.39 -7.29
C ARG A 44 10.79 -12.32 -7.13
N ALA A 45 10.79 -11.69 -5.96
CA ALA A 45 9.85 -10.61 -5.67
C ALA A 45 10.58 -9.43 -5.04
N THR A 46 10.08 -8.23 -5.32
CA THR A 46 10.49 -7.00 -4.64
C THR A 46 9.26 -6.32 -4.10
N ALA A 47 9.18 -6.14 -2.79
CA ALA A 47 8.15 -5.30 -2.16
C ALA A 47 8.58 -3.84 -2.19
N ILE A 48 7.66 -2.96 -2.60
CA ILE A 48 7.86 -1.52 -2.69
C ILE A 48 7.11 -0.90 -1.52
N ASP A 49 7.84 -0.14 -0.70
CA ASP A 49 7.24 0.62 0.40
C ASP A 49 6.54 1.87 -0.16
N SER A 50 5.23 1.96 0.07
CA SER A 50 4.41 3.10 -0.33
C SER A 50 4.78 4.40 0.40
N ASN A 51 5.48 4.31 1.53
CA ASN A 51 5.91 5.45 2.33
C ASN A 51 7.30 5.99 1.92
N GLY A 52 7.86 5.49 0.81
CA GLY A 52 9.16 5.93 0.30
C GLY A 52 10.37 5.27 0.95
N GLY A 53 10.17 4.17 1.70
CA GLY A 53 11.24 3.32 2.21
C GLY A 53 11.98 2.56 1.12
N ALA A 54 13.12 1.97 1.49
CA ALA A 54 13.92 1.17 0.57
C ALA A 54 13.14 -0.08 0.13
N PRO A 55 13.18 -0.47 -1.16
CA PRO A 55 12.56 -1.71 -1.62
C PRO A 55 13.16 -2.93 -0.91
N THR A 56 12.31 -3.90 -0.56
CA THR A 56 12.74 -5.17 0.04
C THR A 56 12.78 -6.25 -1.02
N HIS A 57 13.93 -6.90 -1.19
CA HIS A 57 14.12 -7.99 -2.16
C HIS A 57 13.97 -9.35 -1.50
N TYR A 58 13.23 -10.25 -2.15
CA TYR A 58 13.02 -11.62 -1.72
C TYR A 58 13.63 -12.57 -2.74
N ALA A 59 14.34 -13.60 -2.26
CA ALA A 59 14.99 -14.58 -3.11
C ALA A 59 13.97 -15.54 -3.75
N SER A 60 12.78 -15.66 -3.17
CA SER A 60 11.67 -16.41 -3.73
C SER A 60 10.30 -15.77 -3.45
N VAL A 61 9.30 -16.18 -4.23
CA VAL A 61 7.90 -15.80 -4.01
C VAL A 61 7.37 -16.35 -2.67
N ASN A 62 7.85 -17.51 -2.22
CA ASN A 62 7.44 -18.08 -0.94
C ASN A 62 7.91 -17.23 0.25
N GLU A 63 9.15 -16.73 0.20
CA GLU A 63 9.68 -15.83 1.23
C GLU A 63 8.87 -14.54 1.34
N LEU A 64 8.47 -13.96 0.20
CA LEU A 64 7.57 -12.81 0.18
C LEU A 64 6.26 -13.13 0.92
N PHE A 65 5.60 -14.24 0.58
CA PHE A 65 4.32 -14.57 1.19
C PHE A 65 4.44 -14.87 2.69
N ALA A 66 5.52 -15.53 3.12
CA ALA A 66 5.79 -15.74 4.54
C ALA A 66 5.93 -14.40 5.28
N SER A 67 6.71 -13.47 4.72
CA SER A 67 6.89 -12.12 5.28
C SER A 67 5.57 -11.34 5.37
N LEU A 68 4.78 -11.32 4.30
CA LEU A 68 3.47 -10.65 4.29
C LEU A 68 2.48 -11.29 5.27
N TRP A 69 2.52 -12.62 5.39
CA TRP A 69 1.68 -13.34 6.33
C TRP A 69 2.03 -13.00 7.79
N THR A 70 3.31 -12.97 8.12
CA THR A 70 3.78 -12.55 9.44
C THR A 70 3.34 -11.11 9.74
N MET A 71 3.56 -10.18 8.82
CA MET A 71 3.15 -8.78 8.97
C MET A 71 1.65 -8.63 9.25
N LEU A 72 0.81 -9.42 8.57
CA LEU A 72 -0.64 -9.40 8.77
C LEU A 72 -1.06 -9.93 10.15
N ASN A 73 -0.34 -10.91 10.70
CA ASN A 73 -0.70 -11.55 11.96
C ASN A 73 -0.12 -10.82 13.18
N GLU A 74 1.11 -10.30 13.09
CA GLU A 74 1.74 -9.54 14.20
C GLU A 74 0.96 -8.25 14.51
N LEU A 75 0.34 -7.62 13.50
CA LEU A 75 -0.52 -6.44 13.69
C LEU A 75 -1.88 -6.75 14.32
N ASN A 76 -2.25 -8.02 14.44
CA ASN A 76 -3.54 -8.44 14.99
C ASN A 76 -3.46 -8.73 16.52
N GLU A 77 -2.26 -8.70 17.10
CA GLU A 77 -2.00 -9.00 18.51
C GLU A 77 -1.79 -7.74 19.38
N THR A 78 -1.95 -6.54 18.82
CA THR A 78 -1.90 -5.23 19.53
C THR A 78 -3.20 -4.47 19.41
#